data_AF-A0A804RK11-F1
#
_entry.id   AF-A0A804RK11-F1
#
_cell.length_a   1.000
_cell.length_b   1.000
_cell.length_c   1.000
_cell.angle_alpha   90.00
_cell.angle_beta   90.00
_cell.angle_gamma   90.00
#
_symmetry.space_group_name_H-M   'P 1'
#
loop_
_entity.id
_entity.type
_entity.pdbx_description
1 polymer ?
#
loop_
_entity_poly.entity_id
_entity_poly.type
_entity_poly.pdbx_seq_one_letter_code
_entity_poly.pdbx_strand_id
1 'polypeptide(L)'
;MRGMGTMGRLAKEGKWAADRREVQTRLWQWAGEGKAGPKREEKVASALPGASPLAPIPADDAHDLLLPAFAEFCCASNLADELRQPRSLMAADDLTPRDLMATADLTAPHTWYPSARAMRRRVVYHCGPTNSGKTHNALASFSAAKSGVYCSPLRLLTIEIFDKVNTTGVSCSLRTGQEVKEVAFASHLACTIEMHVVDRRDLRGRRG
;
A
#
# COMPACT_ATOMS: atom_id res chain seq x y z
N MET A 1 -55.30 0.13 -18.05
CA MET A 1 -55.61 -1.13 -17.35
C MET A 1 -54.50 -2.14 -17.67
N ARG A 2 -54.03 -2.90 -16.67
CA ARG A 2 -52.92 -3.88 -16.68
C ARG A 2 -51.53 -3.23 -16.69
N GLY A 3 -50.63 -3.40 -15.73
CA GLY A 3 -50.59 -4.21 -14.51
C GLY A 3 -49.13 -4.15 -14.05
N MET A 4 -48.82 -3.27 -13.09
CA MET A 4 -47.48 -3.15 -12.52
C MET A 4 -47.26 -4.35 -11.59
N GLY A 5 -46.52 -5.35 -12.09
CA GLY A 5 -46.09 -6.51 -11.32
C GLY A 5 -45.11 -6.09 -10.24
N THR A 6 -45.57 -6.11 -8.99
CA THR A 6 -44.78 -6.00 -7.77
C THR A 6 -43.95 -7.27 -7.60
N MET A 7 -42.74 -7.31 -8.15
CA MET A 7 -41.83 -8.44 -7.95
C MET A 7 -41.21 -8.35 -6.55
N GLY A 8 -41.59 -9.32 -5.71
CA GLY A 8 -41.31 -9.40 -4.29
C GLY A 8 -39.82 -9.30 -3.95
N ARG A 9 -39.53 -8.42 -3.01
CA ARG A 9 -38.25 -8.25 -2.32
C ARG A 9 -38.08 -9.43 -1.36
N LEU A 10 -37.63 -10.57 -1.88
CA LEU A 10 -37.38 -11.79 -1.10
C LEU A 10 -36.13 -11.61 -0.22
N ALA A 11 -36.34 -11.81 1.07
CA ALA A 11 -35.38 -11.74 2.15
C ALA A 11 -34.13 -12.58 1.90
N LYS A 12 -32.96 -11.94 1.95
CA LYS A 12 -31.68 -12.59 2.25
C LYS A 12 -31.09 -12.01 3.53
N GLU A 13 -31.91 -11.90 4.57
CA GLU A 13 -31.46 -11.71 5.94
C GLU A 13 -31.65 -13.03 6.67
N GLY A 14 -30.58 -13.81 6.82
CA GLY A 14 -30.68 -15.08 7.52
C GLY A 14 -29.51 -15.99 7.24
N LYS A 15 -28.31 -15.62 7.74
CA LYS A 15 -27.26 -16.60 8.09
C LYS A 15 -26.06 -16.07 8.87
N TRP A 16 -25.96 -14.77 9.17
CA TRP A 16 -24.81 -14.21 9.93
C TRP A 16 -25.16 -13.71 11.34
N ALA A 17 -26.29 -14.14 11.91
CA ALA A 17 -26.62 -13.91 13.31
C ALA A 17 -26.01 -14.99 14.23
N ALA A 18 -24.79 -15.45 13.93
CA ALA A 18 -24.00 -16.21 14.88
C ALA A 18 -23.54 -15.22 15.97
N ASP A 19 -24.17 -15.33 17.13
CA ASP A 19 -24.02 -14.45 18.29
C ASP A 19 -22.52 -14.25 18.61
N ARG A 20 -22.07 -12.98 18.67
CA ARG A 20 -20.66 -12.62 18.93
C ARG A 20 -20.11 -13.28 20.19
N ARG A 21 -20.99 -13.62 21.14
CA ARG A 21 -20.61 -14.30 22.38
C ARG A 21 -20.08 -15.71 22.12
N GLU A 22 -20.67 -16.44 21.17
CA GLU A 22 -20.31 -17.84 20.89
C GLU A 22 -18.92 -17.95 20.23
N VAL A 23 -18.57 -16.98 19.36
CA VAL A 23 -17.23 -16.90 18.75
C VAL A 23 -16.17 -16.61 19.81
N GLN A 24 -16.47 -15.73 20.78
CA GLN A 24 -15.54 -15.42 21.87
C GLN A 24 -15.30 -16.64 22.77
N THR A 25 -16.34 -17.43 23.09
CA THR A 25 -16.18 -18.62 23.94
C THR A 25 -15.33 -19.70 23.27
N ARG A 26 -15.49 -19.90 21.95
CA ARG A 26 -14.67 -20.86 21.21
C ARG A 26 -13.19 -20.47 21.13
N LEU A 27 -12.90 -19.16 21.06
CA LEU A 27 -11.51 -18.68 21.04
C LEU A 27 -10.78 -19.01 22.36
N TRP A 28 -11.47 -18.87 23.49
CA TRP A 28 -10.92 -19.22 24.81
C TRP A 28 -10.79 -20.72 25.02
N GLN A 29 -11.76 -21.53 24.57
CA GLN A 29 -11.66 -22.99 24.65
C GLN A 29 -10.48 -23.54 23.84
N TRP A 30 -10.17 -22.97 22.67
CA TRP A 30 -9.01 -23.38 21.89
C TRP A 30 -7.68 -23.02 22.55
N ALA A 31 -7.61 -21.87 23.24
CA ALA A 31 -6.45 -21.51 24.05
C ALA A 31 -6.27 -22.42 25.28
N GLY A 32 -7.36 -22.97 25.83
CA GLY A 32 -7.32 -23.85 27.01
C GLY A 32 -7.07 -25.33 26.72
N GLU A 33 -7.56 -25.87 25.60
CA GLU A 33 -7.54 -27.33 25.34
C GLU A 33 -6.53 -27.77 24.27
N GLY A 34 -5.70 -26.85 23.78
CA GLY A 34 -4.60 -27.12 22.86
C GLY A 34 -3.47 -27.91 23.51
N LYS A 35 -3.62 -29.24 23.47
CA LYS A 35 -2.61 -30.29 23.65
C LYS A 35 -1.17 -29.79 23.47
N ALA A 36 -0.33 -30.16 24.43
CA ALA A 36 1.13 -30.01 24.43
C ALA A 36 1.74 -30.37 23.06
N GLY A 37 1.77 -29.41 22.15
CA GLY A 37 2.58 -29.45 20.95
C GLY A 37 4.04 -29.37 21.36
N PRO A 38 4.95 -30.01 20.60
CA PRO A 38 6.37 -30.02 20.93
C PRO A 38 6.83 -28.59 21.15
N LYS A 39 7.42 -28.33 22.32
CA LYS A 39 7.99 -27.04 22.70
C LYS A 39 8.77 -26.53 21.50
N ARG A 40 8.21 -25.55 20.80
CA ARG A 40 8.93 -24.83 19.76
C ARG A 40 10.04 -24.16 20.54
N GLU A 41 11.24 -24.72 20.44
CA GLU A 41 12.44 -24.08 20.94
C GLU A 41 12.47 -22.72 20.26
N GLU A 42 12.04 -21.69 20.99
CA GLU A 42 12.42 -20.34 20.68
C GLU A 42 13.93 -20.37 20.68
N LYS A 43 14.49 -20.47 19.48
CA LYS A 43 15.85 -20.12 19.21
C LYS A 43 15.89 -18.60 19.44
N VAL A 44 15.89 -18.20 20.70
CA VAL A 44 16.19 -16.85 21.13
C VAL A 44 17.54 -16.59 20.48
N ALA A 45 17.54 -15.77 19.44
CA ALA A 45 18.77 -15.35 18.79
C ALA A 45 19.70 -14.95 19.94
N SER A 46 20.78 -15.71 20.10
CA SER A 46 21.68 -15.57 21.24
C SER A 46 22.05 -14.10 21.32
N ALA A 47 21.55 -13.43 22.35
CA ALA A 47 21.83 -12.03 22.60
C ALA A 47 23.34 -11.87 22.53
N LEU A 48 23.83 -10.95 21.70
CA LEU A 48 25.24 -10.65 21.61
C LEU A 48 25.80 -10.49 23.04
N PRO A 49 26.93 -11.12 23.38
CA PRO A 49 27.48 -11.06 24.73
C PRO A 49 27.67 -9.59 25.14
N GLY A 50 26.93 -9.15 26.16
CA GLY A 50 26.92 -7.76 26.65
C GLY A 50 25.68 -6.93 26.29
N ALA A 51 24.71 -7.47 25.55
CA ALA A 51 23.44 -6.79 25.31
C ALA A 51 22.57 -6.81 26.58
N SER A 52 22.67 -5.75 27.41
CA SER A 52 21.70 -5.50 28.47
C SER A 52 20.28 -5.47 27.90
N PRO A 53 19.25 -5.91 28.64
CA PRO A 53 17.85 -5.78 28.22
C PRO A 53 17.61 -4.32 27.85
N LEU A 54 17.37 -4.04 26.57
CA LEU A 54 17.04 -2.70 26.13
C LEU A 54 15.79 -2.28 26.90
N ALA A 55 15.90 -1.21 27.68
CA ALA A 55 14.76 -0.63 28.36
C ALA A 55 13.66 -0.38 27.31
N PRO A 56 12.37 -0.53 27.65
CA PRO A 56 11.28 -0.23 26.74
C PRO A 56 11.47 1.20 26.22
N ILE A 57 11.68 1.34 24.92
CA ILE A 57 11.84 2.65 24.30
C ILE A 57 10.47 3.33 24.33
N PRO A 58 10.34 4.55 24.87
CA PRO A 58 9.10 5.32 24.78
C PRO A 58 8.65 5.39 23.32
N ALA A 59 7.38 5.10 23.04
CA ALA A 59 6.88 5.04 21.66
C ALA A 59 7.11 6.35 20.90
N ASP A 60 7.05 7.49 21.61
CA ASP A 60 7.24 8.83 21.04
C ASP A 60 8.70 9.11 20.63
N ASP A 61 9.67 8.53 21.35
CA ASP A 61 11.12 8.72 21.09
C ASP A 61 11.73 7.56 20.29
N ALA A 62 10.90 6.62 19.84
CA ALA A 62 11.38 5.40 19.19
C ALA A 62 12.19 5.70 17.94
N HIS A 63 11.82 6.71 17.15
CA HIS A 63 12.56 7.09 15.95
C HIS A 63 13.94 7.68 16.28
N ASP A 64 14.03 8.50 17.33
CA ASP A 64 15.27 9.16 17.75
C ASP A 64 16.29 8.17 18.31
N LEU A 65 15.84 7.03 18.83
CA LEU A 65 16.70 6.01 19.42
C LEU A 65 16.92 4.79 18.53
N LEU A 66 15.87 4.25 17.92
CA LEU A 66 15.96 3.04 17.09
C LEU A 66 16.71 3.30 15.80
N LEU A 67 16.53 4.47 15.19
CA LEU A 67 17.07 4.71 13.86
C LEU A 67 18.60 4.93 13.89
N PRO A 68 19.18 5.70 14.84
CA PRO A 68 20.63 5.72 15.04
C PRO A 68 21.20 4.36 15.44
N ALA A 69 20.54 3.62 16.36
CA ALA A 69 20.99 2.29 16.76
C ALA A 69 20.96 1.30 15.59
N PHE A 70 19.94 1.39 14.73
CA PHE A 70 19.85 0.60 13.51
C PHE A 70 20.92 1.01 12.49
N ALA A 71 21.22 2.30 12.36
CA ALA A 71 22.29 2.78 11.50
C ALA A 71 23.67 2.29 11.99
N GLU A 72 23.92 2.34 13.30
CA GLU A 72 25.11 1.75 13.92
C GLU A 72 25.17 0.24 13.69
N PHE A 73 24.06 -0.47 13.85
CA PHE A 73 23.97 -1.91 13.54
C PHE A 73 24.28 -2.20 12.06
N CYS A 74 23.77 -1.38 11.13
CA CYS A 74 24.04 -1.51 9.69
C CYS A 74 25.52 -1.27 9.37
N CYS A 75 26.15 -0.28 9.99
CA CYS A 75 27.57 0.02 9.83
C CYS A 75 28.46 -1.06 10.47
N ALA A 76 28.05 -1.62 11.61
CA ALA A 76 28.78 -2.70 12.30
C ALA A 76 28.60 -4.08 11.64
N SER A 77 27.48 -4.28 10.95
CA SER A 77 27.22 -5.51 10.19
C SER A 77 27.89 -5.47 8.81
N ASN A 78 28.17 -6.64 8.22
CA ASN A 78 28.53 -6.76 6.80
C ASN A 78 27.43 -6.22 5.84
N LEU A 79 26.30 -5.71 6.34
CA LEU A 79 25.38 -4.93 5.51
C LEU A 79 26.08 -3.69 4.92
N ALA A 80 27.05 -3.13 5.64
CA ALA A 80 27.94 -2.12 5.08
C ALA A 80 28.67 -2.61 3.82
N ASP A 81 29.03 -3.90 3.68
CA ASP A 81 29.61 -4.44 2.43
C ASP A 81 28.63 -4.34 1.26
N GLU A 82 27.34 -4.58 1.51
CA GLU A 82 26.28 -4.51 0.50
C GLU A 82 26.00 -3.05 0.11
N LEU A 83 26.02 -2.13 1.07
CA LEU A 83 25.94 -0.69 0.84
C LEU A 83 27.23 -0.10 0.24
N ARG A 84 28.39 -0.76 0.42
CA ARG A 84 29.68 -0.43 -0.20
C ARG A 84 29.74 -0.82 -1.68
N GLN A 85 28.70 -1.43 -2.25
CA GLN A 85 28.65 -1.65 -3.70
C GLN A 85 28.87 -0.33 -4.44
N PRO A 86 29.69 -0.31 -5.51
CA PRO A 86 30.20 0.90 -6.16
C PRO A 86 29.14 1.74 -6.90
N ARG A 87 27.85 1.37 -6.81
CA ARG A 87 26.74 2.24 -7.23
C ARG A 87 26.33 3.23 -6.14
N SER A 88 26.78 3.04 -4.90
CA SER A 88 26.61 4.04 -3.85
C SER A 88 27.50 5.23 -4.18
N LEU A 89 26.89 6.41 -4.27
CA LEU A 89 27.53 7.67 -4.68
C LEU A 89 28.56 8.18 -3.65
N MET A 90 28.65 7.53 -2.50
CA MET A 90 29.48 7.91 -1.36
C MET A 90 30.77 7.08 -1.35
N ALA A 91 31.92 7.74 -1.20
CA ALA A 91 33.19 7.06 -0.98
C ALA A 91 33.06 6.12 0.23
N ALA A 92 33.27 4.83 -0.02
CA ALA A 92 32.92 3.72 0.85
C ALA A 92 33.56 3.73 2.25
N ASP A 93 34.65 4.47 2.44
CA ASP A 93 35.52 4.28 3.60
C ASP A 93 35.01 4.96 4.88
N ASP A 94 34.10 5.94 4.78
CA ASP A 94 33.60 6.71 5.94
C ASP A 94 32.06 6.81 5.99
N LEU A 95 31.30 5.75 5.65
CA LEU A 95 29.84 5.78 5.81
C LEU A 95 29.47 5.89 7.29
N THR A 96 29.20 7.11 7.74
CA THR A 96 28.79 7.35 9.13
C THR A 96 27.32 6.93 9.32
N PRO A 97 26.89 6.59 10.55
CA PRO A 97 25.47 6.39 10.85
C PRO A 97 24.60 7.59 10.44
N ARG A 98 25.17 8.80 10.43
CA ARG A 98 24.49 10.03 9.97
C ARG A 98 24.30 10.06 8.46
N ASP A 99 25.26 9.57 7.67
CA ASP A 99 25.13 9.50 6.22
C ASP A 99 24.10 8.45 5.83
N LEU A 100 24.13 7.28 6.49
CA LEU A 100 23.10 6.25 6.31
C LEU A 100 21.71 6.80 6.66
N MET A 101 21.59 7.53 7.78
CA MET A 101 20.37 8.23 8.15
C MET A 101 19.91 9.22 7.08
N ALA A 102 20.81 10.04 6.56
CA ALA A 102 20.50 11.03 5.53
C ALA A 102 20.00 10.37 4.23
N THR A 103 20.54 9.20 3.86
CA THR A 103 20.04 8.46 2.69
C THR A 103 18.66 7.86 2.90
N ALA A 104 18.28 7.58 4.15
CA ALA A 104 16.97 7.09 4.53
C ALA A 104 15.95 8.21 4.81
N ASP A 105 16.36 9.48 4.73
CA ASP A 105 15.47 10.63 4.91
C ASP A 105 14.53 10.79 3.70
N LEU A 106 13.31 10.30 3.86
CA LEU A 106 12.22 10.43 2.90
C LEU A 106 11.18 11.48 3.34
N THR A 107 11.57 12.49 4.13
CA THR A 107 10.65 13.54 4.61
C THR A 107 10.24 14.52 3.50
N ALA A 108 11.12 14.75 2.52
CA ALA A 108 10.91 15.72 1.45
C ALA A 108 11.07 15.15 0.02
N PRO A 109 10.44 14.01 -0.33
CA PRO A 109 10.65 13.35 -1.63
C PRO A 109 10.14 14.18 -2.81
N HIS A 110 9.25 15.13 -2.52
CA HIS A 110 8.75 16.07 -3.51
C HIS A 110 9.83 17.04 -4.04
N THR A 111 10.94 17.20 -3.33
CA THR A 111 12.08 18.04 -3.75
C THR A 111 12.92 17.36 -4.82
N TRP A 112 12.86 16.03 -4.93
CA TRP A 112 13.65 15.25 -5.89
C TRP A 112 13.21 15.43 -7.35
N TYR A 113 12.03 16.02 -7.59
CA TYR A 113 11.46 16.20 -8.92
C TYR A 113 11.12 17.68 -9.20
N PRO A 114 12.12 18.58 -9.22
CA PRO A 114 11.89 20.02 -9.37
C PRO A 114 11.18 20.38 -10.68
N SER A 115 11.51 19.71 -11.79
CA SER A 115 10.85 19.91 -13.09
C SER A 115 9.36 19.57 -13.04
N ALA A 116 8.99 18.50 -12.35
CA ALA A 116 7.58 18.18 -12.14
C ALA A 116 6.91 19.24 -11.26
N ARG A 117 7.57 19.71 -10.19
CA ARG A 117 7.03 20.78 -9.33
C ARG A 117 6.82 22.10 -10.07
N ALA A 118 7.65 22.42 -11.06
CA ALA A 118 7.50 23.61 -11.91
C ALA A 118 6.30 23.55 -12.87
N MET A 119 5.76 22.36 -13.16
CA MET A 119 4.60 22.22 -14.04
C MET A 119 3.34 22.82 -13.41
N ARG A 120 2.67 23.70 -14.15
CA ARG A 120 1.34 24.23 -13.77
C ARG A 120 0.29 23.13 -13.91
N ARG A 121 -0.35 22.77 -12.79
CA ARG A 121 -1.42 21.77 -12.71
C ARG A 121 -2.57 22.30 -11.86
N ARG A 122 -3.78 21.84 -12.15
CA ARG A 122 -4.95 22.08 -11.30
C ARG A 122 -5.10 20.89 -10.34
N VAL A 123 -4.99 21.14 -9.04
CA VAL A 123 -5.22 20.12 -8.00
C VAL A 123 -6.63 20.33 -7.44
N VAL A 124 -7.44 19.28 -7.45
CA VAL A 124 -8.79 19.30 -6.87
C VAL A 124 -8.79 18.36 -5.68
N TYR A 125 -8.97 18.92 -4.48
CA TYR A 125 -9.05 18.14 -3.25
C TYR A 125 -10.51 18.01 -2.81
N HIS A 126 -11.02 16.78 -2.81
CA HIS A 126 -12.34 16.47 -2.26
C HIS A 126 -12.20 16.15 -0.77
N CYS A 127 -12.65 17.05 0.11
CA CYS A 127 -12.60 16.92 1.58
C CYS A 127 -13.99 16.65 2.19
N GLY A 128 -14.06 16.06 3.40
CA GLY A 128 -15.32 15.78 4.15
C GLY A 128 -15.41 14.38 4.82
N PRO A 129 -16.57 13.99 5.39
CA PRO A 129 -16.75 12.74 6.14
C PRO A 129 -16.96 11.50 5.27
N THR A 130 -16.75 10.29 5.81
CA THR A 130 -17.02 9.04 5.07
C THR A 130 -18.46 9.01 4.54
N ASN A 131 -18.69 8.36 3.39
CA ASN A 131 -20.00 8.29 2.72
C ASN A 131 -20.61 9.63 2.22
N SER A 132 -19.81 10.70 2.06
CA SER A 132 -20.28 11.99 1.54
C SER A 132 -20.20 12.15 0.00
N GLY A 133 -20.00 11.07 -0.75
CA GLY A 133 -19.93 11.10 -2.22
C GLY A 133 -18.59 11.58 -2.83
N LYS A 134 -17.52 11.77 -2.06
CA LYS A 134 -16.23 12.27 -2.59
C LYS A 134 -15.63 11.38 -3.67
N THR A 135 -15.50 10.09 -3.35
CA THR A 135 -14.96 9.09 -4.25
C THR A 135 -15.84 8.99 -5.49
N HIS A 136 -17.16 9.08 -5.32
CA HIS A 136 -18.11 9.09 -6.44
C HIS A 136 -17.87 10.28 -7.37
N ASN A 137 -17.75 11.51 -6.85
CA ASN A 137 -17.54 12.71 -7.66
C ASN A 137 -16.16 12.72 -8.35
N ALA A 138 -15.13 12.22 -7.68
CA ALA A 138 -13.81 12.04 -8.27
C ALA A 138 -13.85 11.01 -9.42
N LEU A 139 -14.55 9.89 -9.24
CA LEU A 139 -14.70 8.84 -10.27
C LEU A 139 -15.59 9.29 -11.44
N ALA A 140 -16.60 10.12 -11.19
CA ALA A 140 -17.38 10.74 -12.25
C ALA A 140 -16.51 11.67 -13.11
N SER A 141 -15.65 12.47 -12.46
CA SER A 141 -14.69 13.33 -13.16
C SER A 141 -13.63 12.53 -13.92
N PHE A 142 -13.18 11.40 -13.35
CA PHE A 142 -12.29 10.45 -13.99
C PHE A 142 -12.93 9.89 -15.27
N SER A 143 -14.16 9.38 -15.19
CA SER A 143 -14.85 8.77 -16.32
C SER A 143 -15.22 9.77 -17.43
N ALA A 144 -15.45 11.03 -17.06
CA ALA A 144 -15.75 12.11 -18.01
C ALA A 144 -14.49 12.70 -18.69
N ALA A 145 -13.29 12.39 -18.20
CA ALA A 145 -12.05 12.91 -18.77
C ALA A 145 -11.73 12.23 -20.11
N LYS A 146 -10.94 12.90 -20.96
CA LYS A 146 -10.46 12.31 -22.23
C LYS A 146 -9.44 11.19 -22.01
N SER A 147 -8.73 11.24 -20.89
CA SER A 147 -7.76 10.25 -20.43
C SER A 147 -7.51 10.45 -18.95
N GLY A 148 -7.28 9.39 -18.20
CA GLY A 148 -7.03 9.49 -16.77
C GLY A 148 -6.34 8.26 -16.20
N VAL A 149 -5.69 8.44 -15.05
CA VAL A 149 -5.13 7.33 -14.27
C VAL A 149 -5.76 7.36 -12.88
N TYR A 150 -6.29 6.22 -12.46
CA TYR A 150 -6.80 5.97 -11.12
C TYR A 150 -5.80 5.10 -10.36
N CYS A 151 -5.44 5.52 -9.15
CA CYS A 151 -4.53 4.79 -8.27
C CYS A 151 -5.23 4.50 -6.94
N SER A 152 -5.17 3.26 -6.47
CA SER A 152 -5.71 2.86 -5.17
C SER A 152 -4.69 2.08 -4.36
N PRO A 153 -4.67 2.20 -3.02
CA PRO A 153 -3.85 1.35 -2.16
C PRO A 153 -4.34 -0.10 -2.09
N LEU A 154 -5.63 -0.35 -2.40
CA LEU A 154 -6.22 -1.67 -2.32
C LEU A 154 -6.55 -2.19 -3.72
N ARG A 155 -5.99 -3.36 -4.05
CA ARG A 155 -6.23 -4.07 -5.32
C ARG A 155 -7.71 -4.29 -5.61
N LEU A 156 -8.51 -4.66 -4.60
CA LEU A 156 -9.95 -4.88 -4.76
C LEU A 156 -10.66 -3.62 -5.30
N LEU A 157 -10.30 -2.44 -4.78
CA LEU A 157 -10.87 -1.18 -5.26
C LEU A 157 -10.42 -0.89 -6.70
N THR A 158 -9.17 -1.18 -7.06
CA THR A 158 -8.69 -1.02 -8.44
C THR A 158 -9.51 -1.86 -9.42
N ILE A 159 -9.77 -3.12 -9.08
CA ILE A 159 -10.58 -4.03 -9.90
C ILE A 159 -12.02 -3.53 -10.01
N GLU A 160 -12.63 -3.12 -8.89
CA GLU A 160 -13.98 -2.55 -8.87
C GLU A 160 -14.10 -1.35 -9.83
N ILE A 161 -13.12 -0.44 -9.81
CA ILE A 161 -13.13 0.73 -10.70
C ILE A 161 -12.90 0.34 -12.15
N PHE A 162 -11.99 -0.59 -12.42
CA PHE A 162 -11.77 -1.13 -13.77
C PHE A 162 -13.06 -1.69 -14.37
N ASP A 163 -13.77 -2.56 -13.64
CA ASP A 163 -15.01 -3.18 -14.11
C ASP A 163 -16.12 -2.13 -14.30
N LYS A 164 -16.27 -1.22 -13.33
CA LYS A 164 -17.30 -0.16 -13.37
C LYS A 164 -17.11 0.80 -14.55
N VAL A 165 -15.88 1.22 -14.81
CA VAL A 165 -15.55 2.18 -15.86
C VAL A 165 -15.71 1.55 -17.25
N ASN A 166 -15.24 0.31 -17.43
CA ASN A 166 -15.44 -0.43 -18.68
C ASN A 166 -16.94 -0.71 -18.94
N THR A 167 -17.72 -1.02 -17.90
CA THR A 167 -19.18 -1.20 -18.02
C THR A 167 -19.89 0.09 -18.44
N THR A 168 -19.32 1.26 -18.13
CA THR A 168 -19.85 2.57 -18.54
C THR A 168 -19.47 2.92 -19.99
N GLY A 169 -18.69 2.07 -20.67
CA GLY A 169 -18.25 2.26 -22.06
C GLY A 169 -16.95 3.03 -22.22
N VAL A 170 -16.26 3.35 -21.12
CA VAL A 170 -14.95 4.02 -21.15
C VAL A 170 -13.85 2.96 -21.14
N SER A 171 -13.01 2.96 -22.19
CA SER A 171 -11.91 1.99 -22.32
C SER A 171 -10.83 2.19 -21.24
N CYS A 172 -10.80 1.27 -20.28
CA CYS A 172 -9.91 1.33 -19.11
C CYS A 172 -9.09 0.04 -18.99
N SER A 173 -7.78 0.15 -18.81
CA SER A 173 -6.88 -0.99 -18.52
C SER A 173 -6.72 -1.20 -17.00
N LEU A 174 -6.36 -2.41 -16.59
CA LEU A 174 -6.07 -2.78 -15.19
C LEU A 174 -4.58 -3.05 -15.02
N ARG A 175 -3.96 -2.53 -13.96
CA ARG A 175 -2.58 -2.88 -13.60
C ARG A 175 -2.39 -3.00 -12.08
N THR A 176 -2.09 -4.19 -11.63
CA THR A 176 -1.83 -4.52 -10.22
C THR A 176 -0.60 -5.42 -10.14
N GLY A 177 -0.03 -5.60 -8.95
CA GLY A 177 1.13 -6.50 -8.78
C GLY A 177 0.86 -7.95 -9.23
N GLN A 178 -0.39 -8.41 -9.14
CA GLN A 178 -0.80 -9.78 -9.45
C GLN A 178 -1.44 -9.95 -10.83
N GLU A 179 -1.96 -8.88 -11.42
CA GLU A 179 -2.79 -8.96 -12.62
C GLU A 179 -2.69 -7.69 -13.46
N VAL A 180 -2.53 -7.87 -14.76
CA VAL A 180 -2.50 -6.81 -15.77
C VAL A 180 -3.47 -7.17 -16.88
N LYS A 181 -4.40 -6.26 -17.20
CA LYS A 181 -5.30 -6.37 -18.35
C LYS A 181 -5.19 -5.13 -19.20
N GLU A 182 -4.59 -5.28 -20.37
CA GLU A 182 -4.48 -4.20 -21.34
C GLU A 182 -5.67 -4.22 -22.28
N VAL A 183 -6.41 -3.12 -22.32
CA VAL A 183 -7.48 -2.90 -23.30
C VAL A 183 -6.90 -2.09 -24.45
N ALA A 184 -7.10 -2.56 -25.68
CA ALA A 184 -6.60 -1.87 -26.87
C ALA A 184 -7.17 -0.44 -26.94
N PHE A 185 -6.29 0.54 -27.17
CA PHE A 185 -6.64 1.97 -27.21
C PHE A 185 -7.33 2.47 -25.93
N ALA A 186 -7.03 1.86 -24.78
CA ALA A 186 -7.51 2.36 -23.50
C ALA A 186 -7.07 3.81 -23.27
N SER A 187 -8.06 4.66 -23.00
CA SER A 187 -7.84 6.05 -22.62
C SER A 187 -7.54 6.19 -21.12
N HIS A 188 -7.98 5.20 -20.34
CA HIS A 188 -7.91 5.19 -18.89
C HIS A 188 -7.10 4.00 -18.36
N LEU A 189 -6.51 4.18 -17.19
CA LEU A 189 -5.81 3.13 -16.45
C LEU A 189 -6.29 3.13 -15.00
N ALA A 190 -6.73 1.98 -14.51
CA ALA A 190 -6.91 1.71 -13.10
C ALA A 190 -5.74 0.87 -12.60
N CYS A 191 -4.98 1.38 -11.63
CA CYS A 191 -3.83 0.70 -11.07
C CYS A 191 -3.74 0.76 -9.54
N THR A 192 -2.92 -0.11 -8.97
CA THR A 192 -2.46 0.07 -7.59
C THR A 192 -1.31 1.08 -7.55
N ILE A 193 -1.12 1.77 -6.42
CA ILE A 193 -0.19 2.92 -6.32
C ILE A 193 1.23 2.55 -6.74
N GLU A 194 1.71 1.38 -6.35
CA GLU A 194 3.04 0.86 -6.67
C GLU A 194 3.22 0.51 -8.16
N MET A 195 2.12 0.32 -8.88
CA MET A 195 2.13 -0.06 -10.30
C MET A 195 1.81 1.11 -11.24
N HIS A 196 1.76 2.34 -10.71
CA HIS A 196 1.51 3.53 -11.52
C HIS A 196 2.58 3.73 -12.59
N VAL A 197 2.13 4.09 -13.79
CA VAL A 197 3.01 4.32 -14.94
C VAL A 197 3.46 5.77 -14.97
N VAL A 198 4.76 6.00 -14.73
CA VAL A 198 5.36 7.36 -14.74
C VAL A 198 5.59 7.85 -16.17
N ASP A 199 5.87 6.97 -17.12
CA ASP A 199 6.16 7.33 -18.52
C ASP A 199 4.93 7.13 -19.43
N ARG A 200 4.50 8.20 -20.12
CA ARG A 200 3.41 8.12 -21.11
C ARG A 200 3.72 7.19 -22.28
N ARG A 201 4.99 6.84 -22.52
CA ARG A 201 5.37 5.89 -23.57
C ARG A 201 4.77 4.50 -23.35
N ASP A 202 4.53 4.11 -22.11
CA ASP A 202 3.96 2.78 -21.82
C ASP A 202 2.46 2.70 -22.08
N LEU A 203 1.71 3.81 -21.95
CA LEU A 203 0.26 3.83 -22.21
C LEU A 203 -0.08 3.75 -23.70
N ARG A 204 0.82 4.26 -24.56
CA ARG A 204 0.70 4.11 -26.02
C ARG A 204 1.49 2.87 -26.39
N GLY A 205 0.85 1.71 -26.28
CA GLY A 205 1.45 0.39 -26.46
C GLY A 205 2.61 0.39 -27.45
N ARG A 206 3.74 -0.21 -27.04
CA ARG A 206 4.99 -0.30 -27.80
C ARG A 206 4.69 -0.43 -29.28
N ARG A 207 4.86 0.67 -30.03
CA ARG A 207 5.02 0.57 -31.47
C ARG A 207 6.35 -0.15 -31.67
N GLY A 208 6.27 -1.40 -32.11
CA GLY A 208 7.42 -2.15 -32.62
C GLY A 208 8.08 -1.43 -33.78
#